data_AF-A0A523M5L7-F1
#
_entry.id   AF-A0A523M5L7-F1
#
_cell.length_a   1.000
_cell.length_b   1.000
_cell.length_c   1.000
_cell.angle_alpha   90.00
_cell.angle_beta   90.00
_cell.angle_gamma   90.00
#
_symmetry.space_group_name_H-M   'P 1'
#
loop_
_entity.id
_entity.type
_entity.pdbx_description
1 polymer ?
#
loop_
_entity_poly.entity_id
_entity_poly.type
_entity_poly.pdbx_seq_one_letter_code
_entity_poly.pdbx_strand_id
1 'polypeptide(L)' 'MSTTPRIDSAIPGQPADFGSVMSHIPNTTGRFFDLYAEFWQNGVINPHLKEMTRLRNARVTDCGY' A
#
# COMPACT_ATOMS: atom_id res chain seq x y z
N MET A 1 -10.50 7.77 7.82
CA MET A 1 -9.54 6.97 7.03
C MET A 1 -10.35 6.14 6.07
N SER A 2 -10.30 6.47 4.78
CA SER A 2 -11.03 5.75 3.74
C SER A 2 -10.44 4.36 3.54
N THR A 3 -11.27 3.33 3.57
CA THR A 3 -10.92 1.96 3.15
C THR A 3 -11.39 1.66 1.72
N THR A 4 -12.02 2.62 1.04
CA THR A 4 -12.45 2.46 -0.34
C THR A 4 -11.36 3.01 -1.27
N PRO A 5 -10.81 2.22 -2.20
CA PRO A 5 -9.91 2.73 -3.23
C PRO A 5 -10.56 3.84 -4.04
N ARG A 6 -9.78 4.86 -4.42
CA ARG A 6 -10.24 6.02 -5.20
C ARG A 6 -10.23 5.76 -6.72
N ILE A 7 -9.81 4.56 -7.13
CA ILE A 7 -9.70 4.12 -8.52
C ILE A 7 -10.48 2.82 -8.63
N ASP A 8 -11.16 2.62 -9.75
CA ASP A 8 -11.91 1.40 -10.02
C ASP A 8 -10.99 0.19 -10.25
N SER A 9 -11.54 -1.01 -10.10
CA SER A 9 -10.87 -2.26 -10.42
C SER A 9 -10.38 -2.26 -11.87
N ALA A 10 -9.15 -2.73 -12.10
CA ALA A 10 -8.65 -2.99 -13.45
C ALA A 10 -9.25 -4.25 -14.09
N ILE A 11 -9.91 -5.10 -13.28
CA ILE A 11 -10.42 -6.40 -13.68
C ILE A 11 -11.95 -6.32 -13.79
N PRO A 12 -12.53 -6.51 -14.98
CA PRO A 12 -13.98 -6.45 -15.17
C PRO A 12 -14.72 -7.42 -14.25
N GLY A 13 -15.74 -6.91 -13.55
CA GLY A 13 -16.58 -7.70 -12.64
C GLY A 13 -15.97 -8.01 -11.27
N GLN A 14 -14.74 -7.56 -10.98
CA GLN A 14 -14.13 -7.67 -9.66
C GLN A 14 -14.30 -6.37 -8.85
N PRO A 15 -14.46 -6.45 -7.52
CA PRO A 15 -14.49 -5.26 -6.66
C PRO A 15 -13.14 -4.54 -6.69
N ALA A 16 -13.16 -3.22 -6.45
CA ALA A 16 -11.94 -2.45 -6.29
C ALA A 16 -11.31 -2.73 -4.92
N ASP A 17 -10.15 -3.39 -4.94
CA ASP A 17 -9.27 -3.67 -3.81
C ASP A 17 -7.81 -3.40 -4.21
N PHE A 18 -6.85 -3.60 -3.29
CA PHE A 18 -5.44 -3.36 -3.59
C PHE A 18 -4.95 -4.15 -4.81
N GLY A 19 -5.30 -5.43 -4.90
CA GLY A 19 -4.80 -6.31 -5.97
C GLY A 19 -5.34 -5.91 -7.34
N SER A 20 -6.67 -5.79 -7.43
CA SER A 20 -7.38 -5.41 -8.66
C SER A 20 -7.05 -3.99 -9.14
N VAL A 21 -6.78 -3.04 -8.24
CA VAL A 21 -6.33 -1.70 -8.62
C VAL A 21 -4.88 -1.71 -9.09
N MET A 22 -3.98 -2.43 -8.41
CA MET A 22 -2.58 -2.54 -8.83
C MET A 22 -2.42 -3.25 -10.19
N SER A 23 -3.40 -4.05 -10.62
CA SER A 23 -3.43 -4.66 -11.95
C SER A 23 -3.53 -3.67 -13.11
N HIS A 24 -3.80 -2.38 -12.87
CA HIS A 24 -3.62 -1.33 -13.90
C HIS A 24 -2.15 -1.18 -14.34
N ILE A 25 -1.19 -1.56 -13.49
CA ILE A 25 0.25 -1.41 -13.70
C ILE A 25 1.01 -2.70 -13.33
N PRO A 26 0.75 -3.83 -14.02
CA PRO A 26 1.17 -5.17 -13.57
C PRO A 26 2.70 -5.32 -13.45
N ASN A 27 3.47 -4.58 -14.25
CA ASN A 27 4.93 -4.64 -14.24
C ASN A 27 5.58 -3.86 -13.09
N THR A 28 4.83 -2.99 -12.41
CA THR A 28 5.35 -2.11 -11.35
C THR A 28 5.14 -2.73 -9.96
N THR A 29 4.15 -3.60 -9.80
CA THR A 29 3.81 -4.23 -8.51
C THR A 29 4.98 -4.98 -7.89
N GLY A 30 5.79 -5.70 -8.68
CA GLY A 30 6.99 -6.38 -8.18
C GLY A 30 7.99 -5.41 -7.55
N ARG A 31 8.34 -4.33 -8.28
CA ARG A 31 9.25 -3.29 -7.78
C ARG A 31 8.73 -2.58 -6.53
N PHE A 32 7.41 -2.41 -6.42
CA PHE A 32 6.80 -1.87 -5.20
C PHE A 32 7.07 -2.79 -4.00
N PHE A 33 6.87 -4.10 -4.16
CA PHE A 33 7.11 -5.05 -3.07
C PHE A 33 8.60 -5.20 -2.72
N ASP A 34 9.50 -5.10 -3.70
CA ASP A 34 10.95 -5.07 -3.42
C ASP A 34 11.31 -3.88 -2.52
N LEU A 35 10.82 -2.69 -2.85
CA LEU A 35 11.02 -1.49 -2.03
C LEU A 35 10.37 -1.63 -0.64
N TYR A 36 9.15 -2.17 -0.60
CA TYR A 36 8.41 -2.34 0.65
C TYR A 36 9.13 -3.34 1.58
N ALA A 37 9.64 -4.44 1.04
CA ALA A 37 10.41 -5.43 1.78
C ALA A 37 11.71 -4.83 2.35
N GLU A 38 12.47 -4.10 1.53
CA GLU A 38 13.69 -3.41 1.97
C GLU A 38 13.38 -2.45 3.12
N PHE A 39 12.36 -1.58 2.94
CA PHE A 39 11.97 -0.63 3.98
C PHE A 39 11.62 -1.31 5.30
N TRP A 40 10.94 -2.46 5.29
CA TRP A 40 10.48 -3.12 6.51
C TRP A 40 11.53 -4.00 7.18
N GLN A 41 12.25 -4.78 6.39
CA GLN A 41 13.15 -5.83 6.89
C GLN A 41 14.57 -5.31 7.11
N ASN A 42 15.02 -4.38 6.27
CA ASN A 42 16.39 -3.92 6.24
C ASN A 42 16.48 -2.44 6.64
N GLY A 43 16.79 -2.16 7.90
CA GLY A 43 17.06 -0.79 8.31
C GLY A 43 17.46 -0.63 9.77
N VAL A 44 18.00 0.54 10.09
CA VAL A 44 18.50 0.90 11.42
C VAL A 44 17.42 1.44 12.37
N ILE A 45 16.21 1.68 11.84
CA ILE A 45 15.08 2.20 12.61
C ILE A 45 14.26 1.06 13.20
N ASN A 46 13.92 1.16 14.48
CA ASN A 46 13.10 0.19 15.18
C ASN A 46 11.76 -0.06 14.43
N PRO A 47 11.35 -1.32 14.21
CA PRO A 47 10.09 -1.66 13.52
C PRO A 47 8.85 -1.00 14.11
N HIS A 48 8.77 -0.87 15.44
CA HIS A 48 7.64 -0.21 16.11
C HIS A 48 7.58 1.28 15.75
N LEU A 49 8.73 1.95 15.62
CA LEU A 49 8.76 3.36 15.23
C LEU A 49 8.35 3.54 13.76
N LYS A 50 8.75 2.62 12.87
CA LYS A 50 8.29 2.61 11.48
C LYS A 50 6.78 2.46 11.40
N GLU A 51 6.20 1.53 12.17
CA GLU A 51 4.75 1.28 12.18
C GLU A 51 3.96 2.45 12.78
N MET A 52 4.40 3.02 13.91
CA MET A 52 3.77 4.22 14.46
C MET A 52 3.79 5.38 13.46
N THR A 53 4.90 5.56 12.75
CA THR A 53 5.04 6.58 11.71
C THR A 53 4.11 6.30 10.53
N ARG A 54 4.03 5.04 10.08
CA ARG A 54 3.11 4.64 9.00
C ARG A 54 1.65 4.94 9.36
N LEU A 55 1.19 4.52 10.55
CA LEU A 55 -0.18 4.75 11.01
C LEU A 55 -0.51 6.24 11.15
N ARG A 56 0.43 7.04 11.68
CA ARG A 56 0.28 8.50 11.73
C ARG A 56 0.10 9.09 10.34
N ASN A 57 0.94 8.70 9.38
CA ASN A 57 0.88 9.21 8.02
C ASN A 57 -0.42 8.76 7.31
N ALA A 58 -0.80 7.50 7.48
CA ALA A 58 -2.06 6.95 6.94
C ALA A 58 -3.27 7.78 7.41
N ARG A 59 -3.31 8.15 8.69
CA ARG A 59 -4.35 9.05 9.22
C ARG A 59 -4.36 10.42 8.56
N VAL A 60 -3.18 11.03 8.36
CA VAL A 60 -3.07 12.36 7.74
C VAL A 60 -3.51 12.32 6.27
N THR A 61 -3.24 11.24 5.54
CA THR A 61 -3.62 11.07 4.12
C THR A 61 -5.00 10.44 3.91
N ASP A 62 -5.74 10.20 4.99
CA ASP A 62 -7.03 9.49 5.00
C ASP A 62 -6.96 8.08 4.36
N CYS A 63 -5.85 7.37 4.57
CA CYS A 63 -5.65 5.97 4.14
C CYS A 63 -6.04 5.01 5.26
N GLY A 64 -7.04 4.16 5.04
CA GLY A 64 -7.53 3.17 6.01
C GLY A 64 -6.99 1.76 5.85
N TYR A 65 -6.15 1.53 4.83
CA TYR A 65 -5.38 0.30 4.60
C TYR A 65 -3.94 0.48 5.12
#